data_AF-A0A1A2G0Z0-F1
#
_entry.id   AF-A0A1A2G0Z0-F1
#
_cell.length_a   1.000
_cell.length_b   1.000
_cell.length_c   1.000
_cell.angle_alpha   90.00
_cell.angle_beta   90.00
_cell.angle_gamma   90.00
#
_symmetry.space_group_name_H-M   'P 1'
#
loop_
_entity.id
_entity.type
_entity.pdbx_description
1 polymer ?
#
loop_
_entity_poly.entity_id
_entity_poly.type
_entity_poly.pdbx_seq_one_letter_code
_entity_poly.pdbx_strand_id
1 'polypeptide(L)'
;MDPMSQAPEKEVSEAGTPAGPSNDPAERPPGFQWPRGLQATATRRALLLTALGALLIAGLVTAIPVGPGQGRLAGYMGSNPVPSTGSRGDAAFNRARSGDCLTWPDATPESAGLVSCADNHKFEVAESVDMSTFPGSEYGPNAAPPSPARIQQMTLEQCEPAIRNYLGPKFDPNGKFTVSLLWAGDRAWRQSGERRMLCGLQLPGANNQQEAFKGKVADIDQSKVWPAGTCLSIDPTTNQPIDVPVDCAAPHAMEVTGTVNLAEKFPGALPSEPDQDGFIKDLCTRMTDAYLAPVKLRTTTLTLIYPTVSLPSWSAGSRAVACSIGATLGNGGWAALVNSAKGHLLINGQPPVPPPDIPEERLTMPPIPVQTPAQPSSPPDVIPPNNQHLPQQQQPPASQTPASQAPQAPQGPPPPADGGAPPPANPAPEAPPPANPPPEAPAPPPAEPAPGG
;
A
#
# COMPACT_ATOMS: atom_id res chain seq x y z
N MET A 1 15.54 31.33 53.64
CA MET A 1 16.64 31.46 54.60
C MET A 1 17.89 30.98 53.90
N ASP A 2 18.69 31.94 53.45
CA ASP A 2 20.11 31.81 53.08
C ASP A 2 20.96 31.76 54.38
N PRO A 3 22.31 31.51 54.39
CA PRO A 3 23.28 31.93 53.35
C PRO A 3 24.51 31.05 53.03
N MET A 4 25.12 31.30 51.84
CA MET A 4 26.57 31.42 51.48
C MET A 4 27.61 30.38 52.01
N SER A 5 28.77 30.08 51.39
CA SER A 5 29.64 30.65 50.32
C SER A 5 30.65 29.53 49.87
N GLN A 6 31.63 29.63 48.95
CA GLN A 6 32.21 30.68 48.08
C GLN A 6 32.96 29.99 46.89
N ALA A 7 33.68 30.74 46.05
CA ALA A 7 34.67 30.25 45.06
C ALA A 7 36.12 30.66 45.44
N PRO A 8 37.16 30.35 44.63
CA PRO A 8 37.71 31.45 43.81
C PRO A 8 38.23 31.07 42.40
N GLU A 9 38.38 32.11 41.56
CA GLU A 9 39.07 32.12 40.26
C GLU A 9 40.36 32.97 40.35
N LYS A 10 41.39 32.73 39.51
CA LYS A 10 42.20 33.82 38.87
C LYS A 10 43.25 33.36 37.83
N GLU A 11 43.33 34.14 36.73
CA GLU A 11 44.50 34.54 35.90
C GLU A 11 45.51 33.48 35.38
N VAL A 12 45.81 33.34 34.07
CA VAL A 12 46.18 34.30 32.98
C VAL A 12 47.54 34.99 33.16
N SER A 13 48.47 34.74 32.22
CA SER A 13 49.55 35.66 31.82
C SER A 13 50.08 35.31 30.42
N GLU A 14 50.53 36.35 29.71
CA GLU A 14 50.84 36.38 28.26
C GLU A 14 52.32 36.73 28.02
N ALA A 15 52.70 36.88 26.73
CA ALA A 15 54.01 37.27 26.15
C ALA A 15 54.94 36.11 25.70
N GLY A 16 55.66 36.21 24.58
CA GLY A 16 55.71 37.26 23.55
C GLY A 16 56.72 36.93 22.43
N THR A 17 56.57 37.50 21.22
CA THR A 17 57.46 37.29 20.07
C THR A 17 58.71 38.20 20.13
N PRO A 18 59.87 37.80 19.57
CA PRO A 18 60.38 38.52 18.40
C PRO A 18 61.15 37.67 17.34
N ALA A 19 61.47 38.35 16.23
CA ALA A 19 62.08 37.96 14.94
C ALA A 19 63.33 37.03 14.86
N GLY A 20 63.63 36.55 13.64
CA GLY A 20 64.85 35.79 13.24
C GLY A 20 66.13 36.65 13.05
N PRO A 21 67.16 36.27 12.24
CA PRO A 21 67.06 35.55 10.95
C PRO A 21 68.25 34.59 10.51
N SER A 22 68.11 33.98 9.32
CA SER A 22 69.12 33.59 8.29
C SER A 22 70.46 32.89 8.59
N ASN A 23 70.69 31.68 8.00
CA ASN A 23 71.62 31.41 6.86
C ASN A 23 72.10 29.92 6.77
N ASP A 24 72.02 29.36 5.56
CA ASP A 24 72.71 28.13 5.06
C ASP A 24 74.19 28.44 4.69
N PRO A 25 75.16 27.49 4.63
CA PRO A 25 75.26 26.53 3.49
C PRO A 25 76.07 25.20 3.64
N ALA A 26 75.92 24.30 2.64
CA ALA A 26 76.94 23.37 2.05
C ALA A 26 77.62 22.25 2.90
N GLU A 27 78.08 21.08 2.39
CA GLU A 27 77.91 20.35 1.11
C GLU A 27 78.49 18.90 1.16
N ARG A 28 77.74 17.93 0.59
CA ARG A 28 78.09 16.60 -0.01
C ARG A 28 78.32 15.27 0.79
N PRO A 29 77.87 14.09 0.23
CA PRO A 29 77.81 12.77 0.90
C PRO A 29 78.65 11.64 0.22
N PRO A 30 78.66 10.42 0.78
CA PRO A 30 77.98 9.26 0.13
C PRO A 30 77.25 8.32 1.13
N GLY A 31 76.46 7.31 0.75
CA GLY A 31 75.99 6.86 -0.58
C GLY A 31 76.05 5.33 -0.78
N PHE A 32 74.93 4.64 -1.07
CA PHE A 32 74.90 3.19 -1.43
C PHE A 32 73.79 2.82 -2.44
N GLN A 33 73.81 1.57 -2.92
CA GLN A 33 73.35 1.14 -4.25
C GLN A 33 71.90 0.64 -4.38
N TRP A 34 71.37 0.69 -5.61
CA TRP A 34 70.12 0.06 -6.06
C TRP A 34 70.34 -1.39 -6.57
N PRO A 35 69.37 -2.29 -6.41
CA PRO A 35 69.11 -3.39 -7.35
C PRO A 35 68.11 -2.95 -8.43
N ARG A 36 68.38 -3.29 -9.70
CA ARG A 36 67.41 -3.17 -10.80
C ARG A 36 66.72 -4.50 -11.06
N GLY A 37 65.41 -4.43 -11.30
CA GLY A 37 64.76 -5.19 -12.37
C GLY A 37 63.94 -6.41 -11.97
N LEU A 38 62.62 -6.30 -12.13
CA LEU A 38 61.81 -7.30 -12.83
C LEU A 38 60.77 -6.56 -13.70
N GLN A 39 60.36 -7.19 -14.80
CA GLN A 39 59.73 -6.51 -15.95
C GLN A 39 58.21 -6.32 -15.80
N ALA A 40 57.69 -5.26 -16.41
CA ALA A 40 56.27 -4.92 -16.42
C ALA A 40 55.55 -5.40 -17.70
N THR A 41 54.77 -6.48 -17.61
CA THR A 41 53.86 -6.93 -18.71
C THR A 41 52.56 -7.61 -18.23
N ALA A 42 52.13 -7.41 -16.96
CA ALA A 42 50.96 -8.11 -16.39
C ALA A 42 49.73 -7.24 -16.04
N THR A 43 49.83 -5.90 -16.04
CA THR A 43 48.77 -5.02 -15.52
C THR A 43 47.78 -4.50 -16.56
N ARG A 44 48.03 -4.68 -17.86
CA ARG A 44 47.16 -4.15 -18.94
C ARG A 44 45.93 -5.01 -19.29
N ARG A 45 45.84 -6.25 -18.78
CA ARG A 45 44.67 -7.14 -18.97
C ARG A 45 43.70 -7.14 -17.78
N ALA A 46 44.17 -6.82 -16.57
CA ALA A 46 43.31 -6.76 -15.38
C ALA A 46 42.32 -5.59 -15.43
N LEU A 47 42.77 -4.40 -15.86
CA LEU A 47 41.94 -3.19 -15.92
C LEU A 47 40.84 -3.21 -17.00
N LEU A 48 40.98 -4.03 -18.04
CA LEU A 48 39.94 -4.20 -19.08
C LEU A 48 38.80 -5.12 -18.61
N LEU A 49 39.09 -6.11 -17.75
CA LEU A 49 38.09 -7.03 -17.22
C LEU A 49 37.20 -6.38 -16.14
N THR A 50 37.76 -5.47 -15.32
CA THR A 50 36.96 -4.68 -14.37
C THR A 50 36.03 -3.69 -15.06
N ALA A 51 36.45 -3.09 -16.19
CA ALA A 51 35.61 -2.16 -16.97
C ALA A 51 34.42 -2.87 -17.64
N LEU A 52 34.64 -4.06 -18.21
CA LEU A 52 33.57 -4.88 -18.81
C LEU A 52 32.66 -5.53 -17.75
N GLY A 53 33.18 -5.93 -16.60
CA GLY A 53 32.37 -6.44 -15.49
C GLY A 53 31.38 -5.41 -14.93
N ALA A 54 31.82 -4.16 -14.74
CA ALA A 54 30.95 -3.07 -14.29
C ALA A 54 29.86 -2.72 -15.32
N LEU A 55 30.19 -2.73 -16.62
CA LEU A 55 29.20 -2.47 -17.69
C LEU A 55 28.18 -3.59 -17.86
N LEU A 56 28.53 -4.86 -17.59
CA LEU A 56 27.57 -5.97 -17.62
C LEU A 56 26.62 -5.98 -16.42
N ILE A 57 27.04 -5.46 -15.26
CA ILE A 57 26.14 -5.26 -14.10
C ILE A 57 25.23 -4.05 -14.33
N ALA A 58 25.70 -2.99 -14.99
CA ALA A 58 24.87 -1.85 -15.40
C ALA A 58 23.89 -2.19 -16.55
N GLY A 59 24.23 -3.14 -17.42
CA GLY A 59 23.44 -3.53 -18.60
C GLY A 59 22.33 -4.55 -18.34
N LEU A 60 22.22 -5.13 -17.14
CA LEU A 60 21.21 -6.16 -16.82
C LEU A 60 20.05 -5.67 -15.94
N VAL A 61 19.98 -4.36 -15.65
CA VAL A 61 18.89 -3.75 -14.87
C VAL A 61 17.81 -3.13 -15.77
N THR A 62 18.08 -2.98 -17.08
CA THR A 62 17.19 -2.34 -18.06
C THR A 62 16.21 -3.29 -18.77
N ALA A 63 15.92 -4.46 -18.19
CA ALA A 63 15.04 -5.46 -18.79
C ALA A 63 14.15 -6.21 -17.77
N ILE A 64 13.64 -5.50 -16.75
CA ILE A 64 12.42 -5.94 -16.05
C ILE A 64 11.25 -5.15 -16.67
N PRO A 65 10.33 -5.79 -17.40
CA PRO A 65 9.08 -5.13 -17.76
C PRO A 65 8.28 -4.93 -16.47
N VAL A 66 8.26 -3.69 -15.96
CA VAL A 66 7.40 -3.30 -14.85
C VAL A 66 5.96 -3.28 -15.36
N GLY A 67 5.31 -4.44 -15.31
CA GLY A 67 3.89 -4.56 -15.63
C GLY A 67 3.05 -3.67 -14.71
N PRO A 68 1.91 -3.15 -15.18
CA PRO A 68 1.03 -2.28 -14.38
C PRO A 68 0.30 -3.12 -13.32
N GLY A 69 0.99 -3.42 -12.22
CA GLY A 69 0.54 -4.39 -11.21
C GLY A 69 1.06 -4.12 -9.79
N GLN A 70 1.55 -2.91 -9.49
CA GLN A 70 1.87 -2.51 -8.12
C GLN A 70 0.63 -2.00 -7.39
N GLY A 71 -0.27 -2.94 -7.11
CA GLY A 71 -1.45 -2.70 -6.27
C GLY A 71 -1.08 -2.51 -4.81
N ARG A 72 -0.71 -1.29 -4.42
CA ARG A 72 -1.26 -0.54 -3.25
C ARG A 72 -1.06 0.97 -3.49
N LEU A 73 -2.03 1.78 -3.11
CA LEU A 73 -2.07 3.26 -3.19
C LEU A 73 -2.04 3.93 -4.59
N ALA A 74 -1.56 3.27 -5.64
CA ALA A 74 -1.41 3.85 -6.98
C ALA A 74 -2.71 4.35 -7.65
N GLY A 75 -3.88 3.81 -7.30
CA GLY A 75 -5.18 4.20 -7.90
C GLY A 75 -5.64 5.61 -7.55
N TYR A 76 -5.27 6.13 -6.37
CA TYR A 76 -5.82 7.38 -5.83
C TYR A 76 -5.11 8.65 -6.29
N MET A 77 -4.07 8.54 -7.14
CA MET A 77 -3.33 9.68 -7.68
C MET A 77 -3.40 9.75 -9.21
N GLY A 78 -4.50 9.26 -9.79
CA GLY A 78 -4.82 9.34 -11.22
C GLY A 78 -5.18 10.75 -11.72
N SER A 79 -4.54 11.79 -11.22
CA SER A 79 -4.68 13.16 -11.72
C SER A 79 -3.86 13.33 -13.01
N ASN A 80 -4.53 13.28 -14.16
CA ASN A 80 -3.94 13.76 -15.42
C ASN A 80 -3.51 15.24 -15.23
N PRO A 81 -2.28 15.63 -15.60
CA PRO A 81 -1.82 17.00 -15.45
C PRO A 81 -2.52 17.93 -16.46
N VAL A 82 -3.56 18.62 -16.00
CA VAL A 82 -4.26 19.67 -16.76
C VAL A 82 -3.60 21.03 -16.48
N PRO A 83 -3.45 21.95 -17.45
CA PRO A 83 -2.74 23.20 -17.22
C PRO A 83 -3.39 24.09 -16.14
N SER A 84 -2.68 24.25 -15.02
CA SER A 84 -3.06 25.04 -13.84
C SER A 84 -3.45 26.51 -14.12
N THR A 85 -4.07 27.19 -13.15
CA THR A 85 -4.26 28.66 -13.11
C THR A 85 -3.78 29.20 -11.75
N GLY A 86 -2.53 29.67 -11.71
CA GLY A 86 -1.83 29.97 -10.46
C GLY A 86 -2.26 31.28 -9.79
N SER A 87 -2.43 31.26 -8.47
CA SER A 87 -2.29 32.38 -7.51
C SER A 87 -2.91 32.08 -6.14
N ARG A 88 -4.02 31.32 -6.10
CA ARG A 88 -4.77 31.05 -4.85
C ARG A 88 -4.33 29.78 -4.12
N GLY A 89 -4.07 28.69 -4.86
CA GLY A 89 -3.65 27.40 -4.29
C GLY A 89 -2.33 27.51 -3.53
N ASP A 90 -1.30 28.06 -4.16
CA ASP A 90 0.04 28.26 -3.58
C ASP A 90 -0.03 28.96 -2.20
N ALA A 91 -0.94 29.92 -2.04
CA ALA A 91 -1.14 30.67 -0.79
C ALA A 91 -1.88 29.88 0.29
N ALA A 92 -2.65 28.83 -0.05
CA ALA A 92 -3.17 27.87 0.93
C ALA A 92 -2.09 26.86 1.32
N PHE A 93 -1.40 26.28 0.34
CA PHE A 93 -0.27 25.36 0.55
C PHE A 93 0.83 25.95 1.44
N ASN A 94 1.20 27.22 1.24
CA ASN A 94 2.21 27.91 2.05
C ASN A 94 1.78 28.27 3.48
N ARG A 95 0.47 28.25 3.78
CA ARG A 95 -0.05 28.62 5.10
C ARG A 95 -0.59 27.45 5.91
N ALA A 96 -0.87 26.33 5.25
CA ALA A 96 -1.40 25.11 5.88
C ALA A 96 -0.44 24.56 6.94
N ARG A 97 -1.00 24.22 8.10
CA ARG A 97 -0.32 23.67 9.27
C ARG A 97 -0.94 22.34 9.67
N SER A 98 -0.26 21.63 10.57
CA SER A 98 -0.85 20.50 11.30
C SER A 98 -2.18 20.93 11.92
N GLY A 99 -3.25 20.20 11.62
CA GLY A 99 -4.60 20.53 12.07
C GLY A 99 -5.40 21.47 11.16
N ASP A 100 -4.89 21.92 10.02
CA ASP A 100 -5.69 22.64 9.03
C ASP A 100 -6.50 21.70 8.13
N CYS A 101 -7.63 22.21 7.60
CA CYS A 101 -8.50 21.48 6.70
C CYS A 101 -8.62 22.19 5.35
N LEU A 102 -8.53 21.42 4.26
CA LEU A 102 -8.48 21.91 2.89
C LEU A 102 -9.65 21.40 2.06
N THR A 103 -10.21 22.30 1.26
CA THR A 103 -11.25 21.99 0.26
C THR A 103 -10.90 22.63 -1.07
N TRP A 104 -11.46 22.11 -2.16
CA TRP A 104 -11.34 22.67 -3.51
C TRP A 104 -12.63 22.40 -4.30
N PRO A 105 -13.03 23.30 -5.20
CA PRO A 105 -14.31 23.22 -5.91
C PRO A 105 -14.34 22.12 -6.99
N ASP A 106 -13.21 21.91 -7.68
CA ASP A 106 -13.08 20.96 -8.78
C ASP A 106 -12.53 19.60 -8.30
N ALA A 107 -12.05 18.76 -9.21
CA ALA A 107 -11.31 17.54 -8.85
C ALA A 107 -9.85 17.83 -8.42
N THR A 108 -9.29 19.00 -8.74
CA THR A 108 -7.85 19.30 -8.65
C THR A 108 -7.44 19.99 -7.34
N PRO A 109 -6.54 19.40 -6.53
CA PRO A 109 -6.04 20.01 -5.29
C PRO A 109 -5.24 21.32 -5.48
N GLU A 110 -4.78 21.61 -6.70
CA GLU A 110 -4.06 22.86 -7.02
C GLU A 110 -4.88 24.14 -6.75
N SER A 111 -6.20 24.01 -6.60
CA SER A 111 -7.11 25.12 -6.25
C SER A 111 -7.48 25.16 -4.75
N ALA A 112 -6.77 24.40 -3.91
CA ALA A 112 -7.06 24.26 -2.48
C ALA A 112 -7.19 25.59 -1.74
N GLY A 113 -8.18 25.65 -0.85
CA GLY A 113 -8.40 26.72 0.12
C GLY A 113 -8.55 26.15 1.53
N LEU A 114 -8.05 26.88 2.51
CA LEU A 114 -8.25 26.61 3.93
C LEU A 114 -9.72 26.85 4.32
N VAL A 115 -10.31 25.90 5.05
CA VAL A 115 -11.67 25.96 5.59
C VAL A 115 -11.71 25.42 7.01
N SER A 116 -12.80 25.69 7.73
CA SER A 116 -13.04 25.04 9.02
C SER A 116 -13.22 23.54 8.82
N CYS A 117 -12.63 22.72 9.69
CA CYS A 117 -12.88 21.27 9.68
C CYS A 117 -14.34 20.91 10.01
N ALA A 118 -15.12 21.83 10.60
CA ALA A 118 -16.56 21.65 10.79
C ALA A 118 -17.37 21.77 9.48
N ASP A 119 -16.78 22.40 8.45
CA ASP A 119 -17.34 22.52 7.11
C ASP A 119 -16.90 21.35 6.22
N ASN A 120 -17.53 21.25 5.04
CA ASN A 120 -17.17 20.24 4.04
C ASN A 120 -15.76 20.49 3.52
N HIS A 121 -14.83 19.60 3.86
CA HIS A 121 -13.46 19.61 3.39
C HIS A 121 -13.08 18.23 2.86
N LYS A 122 -12.05 18.17 2.01
CA LYS A 122 -11.61 16.95 1.34
C LYS A 122 -10.38 16.35 2.02
N PHE A 123 -9.52 17.17 2.61
CA PHE A 123 -8.23 16.77 3.15
C PHE A 123 -7.96 17.41 4.51
N GLU A 124 -7.52 16.63 5.48
CA GLU A 124 -7.01 17.13 6.76
C GLU A 124 -5.48 17.04 6.79
N VAL A 125 -4.81 18.17 7.04
CA VAL A 125 -3.35 18.28 7.08
C VAL A 125 -2.84 17.82 8.43
N ALA A 126 -1.95 16.83 8.42
CA ALA A 126 -1.24 16.35 9.60
C ALA A 126 0.13 17.02 9.75
N GLU A 127 0.86 17.20 8.64
CA GLU A 127 2.18 17.82 8.62
C GLU A 127 2.46 18.57 7.31
N SER A 128 3.21 19.67 7.40
CA SER A 128 3.75 20.40 6.25
C SER A 128 5.25 20.13 6.18
N VAL A 129 5.67 19.26 5.27
CA VAL A 129 7.07 18.86 5.09
C VAL A 129 7.73 19.75 4.04
N ASP A 130 8.82 20.42 4.40
CA ASP A 130 9.62 21.22 3.48
C ASP A 130 10.72 20.34 2.86
N MET A 131 10.50 19.89 1.62
CA MET A 131 11.43 18.97 0.94
C MET A 131 12.78 19.63 0.62
N SER A 132 12.89 20.96 0.63
CA SER A 132 14.18 21.64 0.43
C SER A 132 15.17 21.43 1.58
N THR A 133 14.69 20.96 2.74
CA THR A 133 15.52 20.67 3.93
C THR A 133 16.23 19.31 3.86
N PHE A 134 15.82 18.41 2.96
CA PHE A 134 16.43 17.10 2.81
C PHE A 134 17.74 17.19 2.01
N PRO A 135 18.82 16.52 2.44
CA PRO A 135 20.12 16.61 1.77
C PRO A 135 20.11 15.89 0.42
N GLY A 136 20.53 16.59 -0.63
CA GLY A 136 20.70 16.01 -1.97
C GLY A 136 20.27 16.95 -3.08
N SER A 137 20.25 16.45 -4.31
CA SER A 137 19.76 17.18 -5.48
C SER A 137 18.29 16.90 -5.83
N GLU A 138 17.68 15.87 -5.22
CA GLU A 138 16.31 15.40 -5.55
C GLU A 138 15.25 16.50 -5.45
N TYR A 139 15.39 17.41 -4.47
CA TYR A 139 14.47 18.51 -4.24
C TYR A 139 15.13 19.88 -4.42
N GLY A 140 16.33 19.93 -5.02
CA GLY A 140 17.07 21.17 -5.25
C GLY A 140 16.34 22.15 -6.20
N PRO A 141 16.81 23.40 -6.33
CA PRO A 141 16.14 24.44 -7.13
C PRO A 141 15.88 24.02 -8.59
N ASN A 142 16.80 23.27 -9.19
CA ASN A 142 16.73 22.80 -10.58
C ASN A 142 16.17 21.37 -10.72
N ALA A 143 15.64 20.77 -9.65
CA ALA A 143 15.08 19.43 -9.69
C ALA A 143 13.83 19.35 -10.58
N ALA A 144 13.70 18.27 -11.34
CA ALA A 144 12.44 17.94 -12.00
C ALA A 144 11.36 17.63 -10.93
N PRO A 145 10.07 17.88 -11.22
CA PRO A 145 9.00 17.45 -10.32
C PRO A 145 9.00 15.91 -10.13
N PRO A 146 8.54 15.42 -8.97
CA PRO A 146 8.55 13.99 -8.67
C PRO A 146 7.62 13.20 -9.60
N SER A 147 8.06 12.02 -10.03
CA SER A 147 7.22 11.11 -10.80
C SER A 147 6.10 10.53 -9.93
N PRO A 148 4.96 10.06 -10.50
CA PRO A 148 3.88 9.46 -9.72
C PRO A 148 4.35 8.31 -8.82
N ALA A 149 5.28 7.47 -9.30
CA ALA A 149 5.89 6.41 -8.51
C ALA A 149 6.70 6.96 -7.32
N ARG A 150 7.43 8.08 -7.49
CA ARG A 150 8.15 8.72 -6.38
C ARG A 150 7.20 9.39 -5.39
N ILE A 151 6.07 9.95 -5.84
CA ILE A 151 5.04 10.51 -4.94
C ILE A 151 4.46 9.43 -4.03
N GLN A 152 4.21 8.22 -4.56
CA GLN A 152 3.78 7.07 -3.74
C GLN A 152 4.85 6.67 -2.71
N GLN A 153 6.12 6.59 -3.11
CA GLN A 153 7.21 6.33 -2.18
C GLN A 153 7.35 7.42 -1.09
N MET A 154 7.28 8.70 -1.44
CA MET A 154 7.29 9.80 -0.47
C MET A 154 6.09 9.75 0.48
N THR A 155 4.92 9.29 0.01
CA THR A 155 3.73 9.10 0.87
C THR A 155 3.98 8.03 1.93
N LEU A 156 4.66 6.92 1.56
CA LEU A 156 5.05 5.87 2.49
C LEU A 156 6.21 6.29 3.42
N GLU A 157 7.24 6.96 2.88
CA GLU A 157 8.46 7.32 3.61
C GLU A 157 8.25 8.50 4.57
N GLN A 158 7.49 9.52 4.16
CA GLN A 158 7.34 10.78 4.89
C GLN A 158 5.96 10.91 5.52
N CYS A 159 4.89 10.62 4.76
CA CYS A 159 3.54 10.88 5.24
C CYS A 159 3.02 9.83 6.24
N GLU A 160 3.29 8.53 6.07
CA GLU A 160 2.86 7.54 7.07
C GLU A 160 3.40 7.82 8.49
N PRO A 161 4.70 8.10 8.70
CA PRO A 161 5.20 8.52 10.01
C PRO A 161 4.54 9.80 10.53
N ALA A 162 4.36 10.81 9.67
CA ALA A 162 3.70 12.06 10.02
C ALA A 162 2.26 11.85 10.52
N ILE A 163 1.46 11.03 9.81
CA ILE A 163 0.09 10.69 10.23
C ILE A 163 0.08 9.94 11.56
N ARG A 164 0.97 8.96 11.74
CA ARG A 164 1.07 8.18 12.98
C ARG A 164 1.42 9.06 14.17
N ASN A 165 2.30 10.04 13.98
CA ASN A 165 2.64 11.02 15.01
C ASN A 165 1.49 11.98 15.31
N TYR A 166 0.79 12.46 14.29
CA TYR A 166 -0.32 13.41 14.41
C TYR A 166 -1.56 12.82 15.11
N LEU A 167 -2.01 11.64 14.70
CA LEU A 167 -3.18 10.98 15.28
C LEU A 167 -2.84 10.13 16.50
N GLY A 168 -1.61 9.62 16.63
CA GLY A 168 -1.21 8.75 17.74
C GLY A 168 -2.15 7.54 17.89
N PRO A 169 -2.74 7.28 19.07
CA PRO A 169 -3.72 6.21 19.28
C PRO A 169 -4.99 6.31 18.41
N LYS A 170 -5.23 7.46 17.74
CA LYS A 170 -6.35 7.67 16.83
C LYS A 170 -6.10 7.25 15.38
N PHE A 171 -4.89 6.79 15.05
CA PHE A 171 -4.61 6.24 13.73
C PHE A 171 -5.13 4.80 13.59
N ASP A 172 -6.14 4.58 12.74
CA ASP A 172 -6.56 3.25 12.32
C ASP A 172 -5.90 2.90 10.96
N PRO A 173 -4.90 1.99 10.91
CA PRO A 173 -4.33 1.55 9.63
C PRO A 173 -5.34 0.76 8.77
N ASN A 174 -6.46 0.30 9.35
CA ASN A 174 -7.56 -0.36 8.64
C ASN A 174 -8.78 0.56 8.47
N GLY A 175 -8.65 1.85 8.82
CA GLY A 175 -9.75 2.81 8.78
C GLY A 175 -10.21 3.17 7.37
N LYS A 176 -11.30 3.93 7.30
CA LYS A 176 -11.85 4.47 6.06
C LYS A 176 -11.05 5.63 5.45
N PHE A 177 -10.24 6.33 6.24
CA PHE A 177 -9.36 7.39 5.75
C PHE A 177 -8.03 6.82 5.25
N THR A 178 -7.52 7.37 4.16
CA THR A 178 -6.21 7.00 3.59
C THR A 178 -5.19 8.10 3.79
N VAL A 179 -3.95 7.72 4.10
CA VAL A 179 -2.78 8.61 4.05
C VAL A 179 -2.57 9.07 2.62
N SER A 180 -2.32 10.37 2.45
CA SER A 180 -2.14 11.00 1.14
C SER A 180 -1.17 12.19 1.24
N LEU A 181 -0.56 12.52 0.09
CA LEU A 181 0.36 13.63 -0.09
C LEU A 181 -0.25 14.62 -1.08
N LEU A 182 -0.41 15.88 -0.66
CA LEU A 182 -0.75 17.00 -1.54
C LEU A 182 0.46 17.90 -1.77
N TRP A 183 0.52 18.50 -2.96
CA TRP A 183 1.58 19.44 -3.35
C TRP A 183 1.05 20.44 -4.38
N ALA A 184 1.74 21.58 -4.53
CA ALA A 184 1.31 22.68 -5.40
C ALA A 184 1.49 22.41 -6.92
N GLY A 185 1.89 21.19 -7.28
CA GLY A 185 1.96 20.72 -8.67
C GLY A 185 3.17 21.21 -9.48
N ASP A 186 3.23 20.68 -10.70
CA ASP A 186 4.32 20.78 -11.67
C ASP A 186 4.77 22.22 -11.98
N ARG A 187 3.85 23.19 -11.89
CA ARG A 187 4.12 24.59 -12.19
C ARG A 187 4.77 25.31 -11.02
N ALA A 188 4.16 25.25 -9.83
CA ALA A 188 4.71 25.88 -8.64
C ALA A 188 6.12 25.32 -8.33
N TRP A 189 6.32 24.02 -8.55
CA TRP A 189 7.63 23.38 -8.45
C TRP A 189 8.68 23.99 -9.38
N ARG A 190 8.38 24.14 -10.69
CA ARG A 190 9.35 24.63 -11.68
C ARG A 190 9.52 26.15 -11.71
N GLN A 191 8.47 26.92 -11.41
CA GLN A 191 8.45 28.37 -11.60
C GLN A 191 8.62 29.15 -10.28
N SER A 192 8.00 28.67 -9.21
CA SER A 192 8.05 29.32 -7.88
C SER A 192 9.12 28.71 -6.96
N GLY A 193 9.74 27.60 -7.38
CA GLY A 193 10.66 26.83 -6.53
C GLY A 193 9.97 26.14 -5.35
N GLU A 194 8.65 25.90 -5.44
CA GLU A 194 7.88 25.31 -4.34
C GLU A 194 8.34 23.87 -4.06
N ARG A 195 8.58 23.56 -2.78
CA ARG A 195 9.04 22.25 -2.28
C ARG A 195 8.28 21.77 -1.05
N ARG A 196 7.29 22.54 -0.57
CA ARG A 196 6.40 22.12 0.51
C ARG A 196 5.42 21.06 0.00
N MET A 197 5.39 19.94 0.70
CA MET A 197 4.40 18.88 0.55
C MET A 197 3.56 18.83 1.83
N LEU A 198 2.25 18.61 1.69
CA LEU A 198 1.34 18.43 2.81
C LEU A 198 1.02 16.95 2.96
N CYS A 199 1.42 16.37 4.07
CA CYS A 199 1.03 15.04 4.48
C CYS A 199 -0.28 15.13 5.26
N GLY A 200 -1.25 14.28 4.91
CA GLY A 200 -2.58 14.35 5.51
C GLY A 200 -3.45 13.14 5.17
N LEU A 201 -4.73 13.26 5.53
CA LEU A 201 -5.72 12.21 5.37
C LEU A 201 -6.85 12.65 4.46
N GLN A 202 -7.37 11.69 3.70
CA GLN A 202 -8.51 11.87 2.80
C GLN A 202 -9.49 10.70 2.91
N LEU A 203 -10.76 10.95 2.60
CA LEU A 203 -11.78 9.91 2.45
C LEU A 203 -11.87 9.49 0.97
N PRO A 204 -11.54 8.24 0.60
CA PRO A 204 -11.73 7.75 -0.75
C PRO A 204 -13.20 7.55 -1.08
N GLY A 205 -13.63 8.04 -2.24
CA GLY A 205 -14.93 7.76 -2.84
C GLY A 205 -14.82 6.86 -4.08
N ALA A 206 -15.95 6.68 -4.77
CA ALA A 206 -16.02 5.97 -6.04
C ALA A 206 -15.14 6.63 -7.12
N ASN A 207 -14.72 5.86 -8.13
CA ASN A 207 -14.04 6.38 -9.34
C ASN A 207 -12.82 7.27 -9.06
N ASN A 208 -12.02 6.89 -8.06
CA ASN A 208 -10.84 7.63 -7.57
C ASN A 208 -11.13 9.09 -7.15
N GLN A 209 -12.39 9.41 -6.83
CA GLN A 209 -12.76 10.72 -6.30
C GLN A 209 -12.46 10.80 -4.81
N GLN A 210 -12.25 12.02 -4.33
CA GLN A 210 -12.08 12.32 -2.92
C GLN A 210 -13.39 12.88 -2.35
N GLU A 211 -13.98 12.14 -1.41
CA GLU A 211 -15.24 12.54 -0.78
C GLU A 211 -14.99 13.69 0.20
N ALA A 212 -15.98 14.59 0.33
CA ALA A 212 -15.93 15.66 1.32
C ALA A 212 -16.52 15.16 2.65
N PHE A 213 -15.81 15.41 3.74
CA PHE A 213 -16.23 15.06 5.09
C PHE A 213 -16.25 16.28 6.01
N LYS A 214 -16.72 16.07 7.25
CA LYS A 214 -16.83 17.07 8.32
C LYS A 214 -16.33 16.48 9.63
N GLY A 215 -15.78 17.34 10.49
CA GLY A 215 -15.14 16.96 11.73
C GLY A 215 -13.65 16.67 11.55
N LYS A 216 -12.97 16.39 12.67
CA LYS A 216 -11.58 15.96 12.69
C LYS A 216 -11.48 14.45 12.54
N VAL A 217 -10.50 13.96 11.77
CA VAL A 217 -10.31 12.51 11.57
C VAL A 217 -10.19 11.76 12.90
N ALA A 218 -9.51 12.35 13.90
CA ALA A 218 -9.39 11.78 15.26
C ALA A 218 -10.73 11.57 16.02
N ASP A 219 -11.76 12.32 15.63
CA ASP A 219 -13.09 12.37 16.26
C ASP A 219 -14.19 11.69 15.42
N ILE A 220 -13.89 11.32 14.17
CA ILE A 220 -14.81 10.64 13.26
C ILE A 220 -14.69 9.12 13.45
N ASP A 221 -15.81 8.40 13.43
CA ASP A 221 -15.83 6.93 13.37
C ASP A 221 -14.95 6.43 12.21
N GLN A 222 -14.00 5.54 12.50
CA GLN A 222 -13.01 5.09 11.51
C GLN A 222 -13.50 3.90 10.67
N SER A 223 -14.68 3.36 10.95
CA SER A 223 -15.13 2.10 10.37
C SER A 223 -15.28 2.11 8.85
N LYS A 224 -14.70 1.08 8.23
CA LYS A 224 -14.73 0.86 6.79
C LYS A 224 -16.03 0.17 6.39
N VAL A 225 -17.07 0.96 6.17
CA VAL A 225 -18.44 0.52 5.89
C VAL A 225 -19.04 1.28 4.72
N TRP A 226 -19.96 0.65 4.00
CA TRP A 226 -20.62 1.21 2.83
C TRP A 226 -22.11 0.86 2.82
N PRO A 227 -22.95 1.59 2.07
CA PRO A 227 -24.34 1.22 1.84
C PRO A 227 -24.48 -0.18 1.21
N ALA A 228 -25.55 -0.89 1.56
CA ALA A 228 -25.90 -2.16 0.91
C ALA A 228 -26.13 -1.95 -0.60
N GLY A 229 -25.58 -2.86 -1.41
CA GLY A 229 -25.47 -2.74 -2.87
C GLY A 229 -24.20 -2.05 -3.38
N THR A 230 -23.26 -1.69 -2.51
CA THR A 230 -21.94 -1.21 -2.95
C THR A 230 -21.08 -2.39 -3.39
N CYS A 231 -20.57 -2.36 -4.62
CA CYS A 231 -19.59 -3.32 -5.12
C CYS A 231 -18.16 -2.80 -4.94
N LEU A 232 -17.27 -3.61 -4.37
CA LEU A 232 -15.88 -3.25 -4.06
C LEU A 232 -14.92 -3.88 -5.08
N SER A 233 -14.12 -3.05 -5.72
CA SER A 233 -13.23 -3.41 -6.84
C SER A 233 -12.31 -4.60 -6.56
N ILE A 234 -11.82 -5.25 -7.61
CA ILE A 234 -10.80 -6.30 -7.55
C ILE A 234 -9.55 -5.85 -8.31
N ASP A 235 -8.36 -6.16 -7.78
CA ASP A 235 -7.13 -6.10 -8.56
C ASP A 235 -7.04 -7.36 -9.45
N PRO A 236 -7.16 -7.25 -10.79
CA PRO A 236 -7.11 -8.40 -11.69
C PRO A 236 -5.72 -9.06 -11.75
N THR A 237 -4.68 -8.41 -11.24
CA THR A 237 -3.30 -8.91 -11.22
C THR A 237 -3.05 -9.82 -10.01
N THR A 238 -3.61 -9.46 -8.85
CA THR A 238 -3.36 -10.15 -7.57
C THR A 238 -4.57 -10.94 -7.06
N ASN A 239 -5.73 -10.78 -7.70
CA ASN A 239 -7.03 -11.32 -7.26
C ASN A 239 -7.34 -10.94 -5.80
N GLN A 240 -7.07 -9.70 -5.42
CA GLN A 240 -7.35 -9.15 -4.09
C GLN A 240 -8.42 -8.07 -4.15
N PRO A 241 -9.28 -7.94 -3.10
CA PRO A 241 -10.23 -6.85 -3.01
C PRO A 241 -9.48 -5.53 -2.85
N ILE A 242 -10.05 -4.49 -3.45
CA ILE A 242 -9.69 -3.10 -3.24
C ILE A 242 -10.93 -2.41 -2.66
N ASP A 243 -10.77 -1.72 -1.55
CA ASP A 243 -11.84 -1.01 -0.83
C ASP A 243 -12.31 0.28 -1.53
N VAL A 244 -12.51 0.21 -2.86
CA VAL A 244 -13.00 1.28 -3.73
C VAL A 244 -14.36 0.86 -4.31
N PRO A 245 -15.42 1.65 -4.08
CA PRO A 245 -16.69 1.46 -4.76
C PRO A 245 -16.58 1.56 -6.29
N VAL A 246 -17.15 0.58 -6.99
CA VAL A 246 -17.28 0.52 -8.45
C VAL A 246 -18.72 0.20 -8.84
N ASP A 247 -19.07 0.46 -10.10
CA ASP A 247 -20.31 -0.08 -10.68
C ASP A 247 -20.27 -1.61 -10.65
N CYS A 248 -21.34 -2.26 -10.21
CA CYS A 248 -21.40 -3.73 -10.11
C CYS A 248 -21.31 -4.42 -11.49
N ALA A 249 -21.57 -3.73 -12.61
CA ALA A 249 -21.32 -4.25 -13.95
C ALA A 249 -19.82 -4.30 -14.31
N ALA A 250 -18.96 -3.63 -13.53
CA ALA A 250 -17.51 -3.78 -13.61
C ALA A 250 -17.02 -4.96 -12.72
N PRO A 251 -15.83 -5.52 -13.01
CA PRO A 251 -15.21 -6.54 -12.16
C PRO A 251 -15.02 -6.06 -10.72
N HIS A 252 -15.55 -6.81 -9.75
CA HIS A 252 -15.47 -6.52 -8.33
C HIS A 252 -15.23 -7.81 -7.52
N ALA A 253 -14.68 -7.71 -6.30
CA ALA A 253 -14.39 -8.86 -5.46
C ALA A 253 -15.56 -9.21 -4.52
N MET A 254 -16.31 -8.19 -4.10
CA MET A 254 -17.32 -8.29 -3.04
C MET A 254 -18.48 -7.33 -3.29
N GLU A 255 -19.69 -7.72 -2.91
CA GLU A 255 -20.88 -6.84 -2.82
C GLU A 255 -21.30 -6.69 -1.36
N VAL A 256 -21.46 -5.46 -0.88
CA VAL A 256 -21.88 -5.15 0.49
C VAL A 256 -23.39 -5.38 0.61
N THR A 257 -23.83 -6.09 1.64
CA THR A 257 -25.24 -6.45 1.90
C THR A 257 -25.81 -5.77 3.14
N GLY A 258 -24.95 -5.25 4.03
CA GLY A 258 -25.36 -4.60 5.27
C GLY A 258 -24.17 -4.05 6.07
N THR A 259 -24.46 -3.52 7.24
CA THR A 259 -23.46 -3.00 8.20
C THR A 259 -23.93 -3.30 9.62
N VAL A 260 -23.03 -3.81 10.45
CA VAL A 260 -23.29 -4.10 11.87
C VAL A 260 -22.55 -3.08 12.72
N ASN A 261 -23.27 -2.36 13.57
CA ASN A 261 -22.70 -1.47 14.58
C ASN A 261 -22.53 -2.23 15.91
N LEU A 262 -21.29 -2.50 16.30
CA LEU A 262 -20.98 -3.21 17.54
C LEU A 262 -21.31 -2.36 18.79
N ALA A 263 -21.27 -1.03 18.69
CA ALA A 263 -21.51 -0.15 19.84
C ALA A 263 -22.94 -0.24 20.40
N GLU A 264 -23.92 -0.69 19.60
CA GLU A 264 -25.31 -0.90 20.03
C GLU A 264 -25.43 -2.02 21.08
N LYS A 265 -24.61 -3.06 20.99
CA LYS A 265 -24.55 -4.16 21.97
C LYS A 265 -23.40 -3.98 22.97
N PHE A 266 -22.31 -3.36 22.56
CA PHE A 266 -21.07 -3.24 23.32
C PHE A 266 -20.64 -1.76 23.45
N PRO A 267 -21.30 -0.96 24.31
CA PRO A 267 -21.04 0.48 24.42
C PRO A 267 -19.73 0.85 25.15
N GLY A 268 -18.97 -0.13 25.65
CA GLY A 268 -17.81 0.06 26.53
C GLY A 268 -16.47 -0.27 25.87
N ALA A 269 -15.72 -1.16 26.53
CA ALA A 269 -14.47 -1.70 26.00
C ALA A 269 -14.72 -2.66 24.81
N LEU A 270 -13.66 -2.99 24.07
CA LEU A 270 -13.71 -3.96 22.98
C LEU A 270 -14.20 -5.33 23.51
N PRO A 271 -15.33 -5.88 23.02
CA PRO A 271 -15.76 -7.26 23.31
C PRO A 271 -14.75 -8.31 22.84
N SER A 272 -14.79 -9.50 23.43
CA SER A 272 -13.96 -10.63 23.00
C SER A 272 -14.24 -11.02 21.54
N GLU A 273 -13.26 -11.56 20.83
CA GLU A 273 -13.43 -11.96 19.42
C GLU A 273 -14.60 -12.94 19.21
N PRO A 274 -14.84 -13.96 20.07
CA PRO A 274 -16.04 -14.80 19.99
C PRO A 274 -17.37 -14.05 20.20
N ASP A 275 -17.41 -13.08 21.11
CA ASP A 275 -18.62 -12.26 21.35
C ASP A 275 -18.92 -11.34 20.15
N GLN A 276 -17.87 -10.88 19.47
CA GLN A 276 -17.96 -10.13 18.21
C GLN A 276 -18.48 -11.03 17.09
N ASP A 277 -17.80 -12.14 16.79
CA ASP A 277 -18.18 -13.05 15.69
C ASP A 277 -19.64 -13.48 15.83
N GLY A 278 -20.05 -13.99 16.99
CA GLY A 278 -21.44 -14.42 17.19
C GLY A 278 -22.47 -13.31 16.93
N PHE A 279 -22.18 -12.08 17.37
CA PHE A 279 -23.09 -10.95 17.13
C PHE A 279 -23.11 -10.48 15.67
N ILE A 280 -21.94 -10.35 15.05
CA ILE A 280 -21.80 -9.91 13.67
C ILE A 280 -22.42 -10.95 12.73
N LYS A 281 -22.12 -12.23 12.93
CA LYS A 281 -22.67 -13.37 12.17
C LYS A 281 -24.19 -13.39 12.17
N ASP A 282 -24.82 -13.29 13.34
CA ASP A 282 -26.28 -13.34 13.48
C ASP A 282 -26.98 -12.17 12.77
N LEU A 283 -26.36 -10.98 12.76
CA LEU A 283 -26.91 -9.82 12.06
C LEU A 283 -26.60 -9.86 10.57
N CYS A 284 -25.36 -10.10 10.18
CA CYS A 284 -24.93 -10.19 8.78
C CYS A 284 -25.67 -11.29 8.03
N THR A 285 -25.92 -12.46 8.64
CA THR A 285 -26.72 -13.53 8.01
C THR A 285 -28.13 -13.04 7.69
N ARG A 286 -28.82 -12.40 8.66
CA ARG A 286 -30.18 -11.86 8.45
C ARG A 286 -30.22 -10.72 7.44
N MET A 287 -29.24 -9.83 7.46
CA MET A 287 -29.12 -8.74 6.48
C MET A 287 -28.86 -9.27 5.07
N THR A 288 -27.98 -10.26 4.92
CA THR A 288 -27.66 -10.90 3.63
C THR A 288 -28.85 -11.66 3.06
N ASP A 289 -29.55 -12.46 3.87
CA ASP A 289 -30.75 -13.18 3.43
C ASP A 289 -31.87 -12.21 3.01
N ALA A 290 -32.07 -11.12 3.76
CA ALA A 290 -33.04 -10.09 3.40
C ALA A 290 -32.64 -9.30 2.15
N TYR A 291 -31.34 -9.05 1.94
CA TYR A 291 -30.80 -8.34 0.78
C TYR A 291 -30.92 -9.15 -0.52
N LEU A 292 -30.69 -10.47 -0.45
CA LEU A 292 -30.72 -11.36 -1.61
C LEU A 292 -32.13 -11.86 -1.98
N ALA A 293 -33.11 -11.76 -1.08
CA ALA A 293 -34.45 -12.30 -1.30
C ALA A 293 -35.05 -11.87 -2.66
N PRO A 294 -35.59 -12.81 -3.48
CA PRO A 294 -35.90 -14.22 -3.14
C PRO A 294 -34.75 -15.22 -3.34
N VAL A 295 -33.57 -14.78 -3.82
CA VAL A 295 -32.39 -15.66 -3.96
C VAL A 295 -31.87 -16.02 -2.57
N LYS A 296 -31.46 -17.28 -2.37
CA LYS A 296 -30.84 -17.74 -1.13
C LYS A 296 -29.33 -17.75 -1.32
N LEU A 297 -28.55 -17.26 -0.33
CA LEU A 297 -27.09 -17.29 -0.41
C LEU A 297 -26.56 -18.70 -0.74
N ARG A 298 -27.14 -19.73 -0.10
CA ARG A 298 -26.80 -21.15 -0.32
C ARG A 298 -27.02 -21.66 -1.76
N THR A 299 -27.83 -20.99 -2.57
CA THR A 299 -28.06 -21.37 -3.98
C THR A 299 -27.14 -20.61 -4.95
N THR A 300 -26.23 -19.80 -4.41
CA THR A 300 -25.13 -19.16 -5.13
C THR A 300 -23.81 -19.87 -4.78
N THR A 301 -22.74 -19.53 -5.49
CA THR A 301 -21.36 -19.91 -5.11
C THR A 301 -20.69 -18.85 -4.23
N LEU A 302 -21.45 -17.87 -3.73
CA LEU A 302 -20.94 -16.84 -2.82
C LEU A 302 -20.96 -17.30 -1.37
N THR A 303 -20.02 -16.81 -0.59
CA THR A 303 -19.98 -16.91 0.87
C THR A 303 -20.29 -15.55 1.50
N LEU A 304 -20.75 -15.57 2.75
CA LEU A 304 -20.83 -14.38 3.59
C LEU A 304 -19.46 -14.12 4.23
N ILE A 305 -18.99 -12.88 4.16
CA ILE A 305 -17.72 -12.41 4.70
C ILE A 305 -17.98 -11.16 5.54
N TYR A 306 -17.40 -11.14 6.74
CA TYR A 306 -17.39 -10.00 7.64
C TYR A 306 -16.10 -10.08 8.49
N PRO A 307 -15.45 -8.95 8.83
CA PRO A 307 -14.34 -8.93 9.78
C PRO A 307 -14.85 -8.76 11.23
N THR A 308 -14.01 -9.09 12.20
CA THR A 308 -14.11 -8.57 13.58
C THR A 308 -13.33 -7.25 13.71
N VAL A 309 -13.59 -6.47 14.76
CA VAL A 309 -12.88 -5.20 15.02
C VAL A 309 -11.65 -5.45 15.87
N SER A 310 -10.48 -5.02 15.38
CA SER A 310 -9.21 -5.14 16.10
C SER A 310 -9.09 -4.12 17.25
N LEU A 311 -8.24 -4.40 18.25
CA LEU A 311 -7.95 -3.44 19.33
C LEU A 311 -7.40 -2.08 18.85
N PRO A 312 -6.45 -2.00 17.89
CA PRO A 312 -6.07 -0.73 17.27
C PRO A 312 -7.27 0.02 16.67
N SER A 313 -8.09 -0.66 15.86
CA SER A 313 -9.23 -0.04 15.19
C SER A 313 -10.30 0.44 16.18
N TRP A 314 -10.59 -0.34 17.23
CA TRP A 314 -11.50 0.07 18.31
C TRP A 314 -10.94 1.27 19.11
N SER A 315 -9.64 1.29 19.38
CA SER A 315 -9.01 2.41 20.09
C SER A 315 -9.04 3.69 19.25
N ALA A 316 -8.85 3.56 17.93
CA ALA A 316 -8.88 4.68 17.00
C ALA A 316 -10.29 5.27 16.84
N GLY A 317 -11.31 4.43 16.69
CA GLY A 317 -12.70 4.89 16.67
C GLY A 317 -13.68 4.00 15.91
N SER A 318 -13.22 2.97 15.20
CA SER A 318 -14.08 2.05 14.44
C SER A 318 -15.05 1.31 15.35
N ARG A 319 -16.37 1.45 15.11
CA ARG A 319 -17.44 0.76 15.87
C ARG A 319 -18.34 -0.15 15.04
N ALA A 320 -18.23 -0.11 13.72
CA ALA A 320 -19.02 -0.92 12.79
C ALA A 320 -18.18 -1.75 11.81
N VAL A 321 -18.80 -2.76 11.21
CA VAL A 321 -18.21 -3.63 10.18
C VAL A 321 -19.19 -3.84 9.02
N ALA A 322 -18.67 -4.01 7.80
CA ALA A 322 -19.47 -4.33 6.62
C ALA A 322 -19.78 -5.83 6.55
N CYS A 323 -21.03 -6.16 6.22
CA CYS A 323 -21.44 -7.51 5.85
C CYS A 323 -21.38 -7.60 4.32
N SER A 324 -20.54 -8.48 3.77
CA SER A 324 -20.31 -8.56 2.33
C SER A 324 -20.42 -9.99 1.81
N ILE A 325 -20.73 -10.15 0.54
CA ILE A 325 -20.75 -11.46 -0.15
C ILE A 325 -19.72 -11.47 -1.27
N GLY A 326 -19.08 -12.62 -1.47
CA GLY A 326 -18.05 -12.80 -2.48
C GLY A 326 -17.68 -14.26 -2.68
N ALA A 327 -16.76 -14.56 -3.61
CA ALA A 327 -16.29 -15.92 -3.87
C ALA A 327 -14.76 -15.99 -3.79
N THR A 328 -14.24 -16.99 -3.07
CA THR A 328 -12.80 -17.22 -2.91
C THR A 328 -12.31 -18.29 -3.88
N LEU A 329 -11.10 -18.15 -4.41
CA LEU A 329 -10.44 -19.13 -5.29
C LEU A 329 -9.82 -20.32 -4.55
N GLY A 330 -9.90 -20.36 -3.20
CA GLY A 330 -9.29 -21.39 -2.36
C GLY A 330 -7.77 -21.28 -2.18
N ASN A 331 -7.10 -20.36 -2.88
CA ASN A 331 -5.67 -20.09 -2.80
C ASN A 331 -5.32 -18.76 -2.07
N GLY A 332 -6.27 -18.18 -1.33
CA GLY A 332 -6.16 -16.84 -0.73
C GLY A 332 -6.49 -15.67 -1.67
N GLY A 333 -6.80 -15.94 -2.94
CA GLY A 333 -7.36 -14.98 -3.90
C GLY A 333 -8.88 -15.04 -4.00
N TRP A 334 -9.44 -14.04 -4.68
CA TRP A 334 -10.87 -13.81 -4.90
C TRP A 334 -11.24 -14.01 -6.36
N ALA A 335 -12.46 -14.49 -6.61
CA ALA A 335 -13.01 -14.52 -7.96
C ALA A 335 -13.50 -13.12 -8.36
N ALA A 336 -13.36 -12.78 -9.63
CA ALA A 336 -13.95 -11.57 -10.19
C ALA A 336 -15.45 -11.77 -10.40
N LEU A 337 -16.24 -10.99 -9.68
CA LEU A 337 -17.69 -10.89 -9.84
C LEU A 337 -18.05 -9.86 -10.91
N VAL A 338 -19.12 -10.11 -11.65
CA VAL A 338 -19.72 -9.16 -12.60
C VAL A 338 -21.24 -9.22 -12.48
N ASN A 339 -21.89 -8.06 -12.46
CA ASN A 339 -23.27 -7.79 -12.06
C ASN A 339 -23.54 -8.04 -10.57
N SER A 340 -24.59 -7.41 -10.02
CA SER A 340 -25.03 -7.65 -8.64
C SER A 340 -25.53 -9.08 -8.44
N ALA A 341 -25.31 -9.63 -7.24
CA ALA A 341 -25.79 -10.90 -6.75
C ALA A 341 -27.33 -11.04 -6.73
N LYS A 342 -28.08 -9.93 -6.83
CA LYS A 342 -29.54 -9.93 -7.00
C LYS A 342 -29.97 -10.10 -8.46
N GLY A 343 -29.04 -10.09 -9.40
CA GLY A 343 -29.26 -10.14 -10.85
C GLY A 343 -28.58 -11.32 -11.52
N HIS A 344 -28.16 -11.12 -12.77
CA HIS A 344 -27.45 -12.13 -13.56
C HIS A 344 -25.95 -12.11 -13.21
N LEU A 345 -25.64 -12.42 -11.95
CA LEU A 345 -24.28 -12.52 -11.44
C LEU A 345 -23.44 -13.49 -12.28
N LEU A 346 -22.19 -13.13 -12.53
CA LEU A 346 -21.15 -13.99 -13.05
C LEU A 346 -19.98 -14.03 -12.07
N ILE A 347 -19.37 -15.21 -11.92
CA ILE A 347 -18.21 -15.49 -11.07
C ILE A 347 -17.14 -16.03 -12.01
N ASN A 348 -16.06 -15.26 -12.23
CA ASN A 348 -15.07 -15.51 -13.28
C ASN A 348 -15.70 -15.78 -14.67
N GLY A 349 -16.78 -15.06 -15.00
CA GLY A 349 -17.51 -15.19 -16.25
C GLY A 349 -18.47 -16.39 -16.34
N GLN A 350 -18.60 -17.21 -15.28
CA GLN A 350 -19.56 -18.32 -15.22
C GLN A 350 -20.76 -17.99 -14.32
N PRO A 351 -21.97 -18.48 -14.60
CA PRO A 351 -23.10 -18.32 -13.69
C PRO A 351 -22.84 -19.06 -12.36
N PRO A 352 -23.41 -18.59 -11.23
CA PRO A 352 -23.33 -19.30 -9.96
C PRO A 352 -23.83 -20.74 -10.06
N VAL A 353 -23.02 -21.68 -9.57
CA VAL A 353 -23.39 -23.08 -9.43
C VAL A 353 -23.84 -23.30 -7.99
N PRO A 354 -25.09 -23.75 -7.74
CA PRO A 354 -25.52 -24.13 -6.40
C PRO A 354 -24.77 -25.39 -5.95
N PRO A 355 -24.50 -25.56 -4.63
CA PRO A 355 -24.04 -26.84 -4.10
C PRO A 355 -25.06 -27.95 -4.44
N PRO A 356 -24.61 -29.21 -4.60
CA PRO A 356 -25.53 -30.34 -4.73
C PRO A 356 -26.49 -30.40 -3.54
N ASP A 357 -27.76 -30.69 -3.80
CA ASP A 357 -28.74 -30.91 -2.73
C ASP A 357 -28.29 -32.07 -1.82
N ILE A 358 -28.51 -31.90 -0.52
CA ILE A 358 -28.19 -32.92 0.48
C ILE A 358 -29.15 -34.10 0.25
N PRO A 359 -28.65 -35.34 0.02
CA PRO A 359 -29.53 -36.49 -0.18
C PRO A 359 -30.50 -36.68 0.99
N GLU A 360 -31.75 -37.00 0.68
CA GLU A 360 -32.84 -37.08 1.66
C GLU A 360 -32.57 -38.11 2.76
N GLU A 361 -31.79 -39.17 2.47
CA GLU A 361 -31.37 -40.14 3.48
C GLU A 361 -30.54 -39.48 4.59
N ARG A 362 -29.73 -38.45 4.30
CA ARG A 362 -28.94 -37.73 5.31
C ARG A 362 -29.74 -36.69 6.09
N LEU A 363 -30.88 -36.22 5.56
CA LEU A 363 -31.81 -35.36 6.29
C LEU A 363 -32.66 -36.15 7.30
N THR A 364 -32.82 -37.46 7.07
CA THR A 364 -33.62 -38.38 7.91
C THR A 364 -32.78 -39.29 8.82
N MET A 365 -31.44 -39.29 8.68
CA MET A 365 -30.55 -39.99 9.62
C MET A 365 -30.72 -39.44 11.04
N PRO A 366 -30.95 -40.30 12.06
CA PRO A 366 -30.93 -39.86 13.45
C PRO A 366 -29.56 -39.28 13.78
N PRO A 367 -29.47 -38.22 14.62
CA PRO A 367 -28.20 -37.63 15.00
C PRO A 367 -27.30 -38.72 15.61
N ILE A 368 -26.08 -38.84 15.09
CA ILE A 368 -25.10 -39.79 15.61
C ILE A 368 -24.91 -39.47 17.10
N PRO A 369 -25.11 -40.44 18.02
CA PRO A 369 -24.90 -40.19 19.44
C PRO A 369 -23.48 -39.69 19.66
N VAL A 370 -23.35 -38.46 20.18
CA VAL A 370 -22.04 -37.88 20.50
C VAL A 370 -21.47 -38.69 21.66
N GLN A 371 -20.64 -39.67 21.33
CA GLN A 371 -19.87 -40.40 22.33
C GLN A 371 -18.81 -39.44 22.87
N THR A 372 -19.06 -38.89 24.06
CA THR A 372 -18.08 -38.08 24.79
C THR A 372 -16.78 -38.89 24.92
N PRO A 373 -15.65 -38.47 24.34
CA PRO A 373 -14.41 -39.20 24.49
C PRO A 373 -14.04 -39.25 25.98
N ALA A 374 -13.70 -40.44 26.48
CA ALA A 374 -13.06 -40.53 27.79
C ALA A 374 -11.78 -39.68 27.76
N GLN A 375 -11.60 -38.82 28.76
CA GLN A 375 -10.52 -37.82 28.77
C GLN A 375 -9.15 -38.47 28.50
N PRO A 376 -8.46 -38.10 27.40
CA PRO A 376 -7.05 -38.39 27.27
C PRO A 376 -6.29 -37.59 28.33
N SER A 377 -5.42 -38.25 29.10
CA SER A 377 -4.54 -37.60 30.08
C SER A 377 -3.33 -36.95 29.40
N SER A 378 -3.59 -36.04 28.46
CA SER A 378 -2.61 -35.23 27.73
C SER A 378 -3.23 -33.85 27.45
N PRO A 379 -2.47 -32.74 27.57
CA PRO A 379 -2.97 -31.44 27.12
C PRO A 379 -3.17 -31.48 25.60
N PRO A 380 -4.32 -31.00 25.06
CA PRO A 380 -4.53 -30.96 23.62
C PRO A 380 -3.70 -29.85 22.99
N ASP A 381 -3.03 -30.16 21.87
CA ASP A 381 -2.51 -29.15 20.96
C ASP A 381 -3.67 -28.27 20.44
N VAL A 382 -3.45 -26.95 20.45
CA VAL A 382 -4.46 -25.98 20.06
C VAL A 382 -4.67 -26.04 18.55
N ILE A 383 -5.78 -26.63 18.11
CA ILE A 383 -6.27 -26.53 16.73
C ILE A 383 -6.92 -25.15 16.57
N PRO A 384 -6.41 -24.26 15.69
CA PRO A 384 -7.06 -22.97 15.44
C PRO A 384 -8.38 -23.17 14.69
N PRO A 385 -9.46 -22.42 15.01
CA PRO A 385 -10.67 -22.41 14.21
C PRO A 385 -10.43 -21.83 12.82
N ASN A 386 -11.29 -22.21 11.88
CA ASN A 386 -11.16 -21.93 10.44
C ASN A 386 -11.46 -20.46 10.09
N ASN A 387 -10.48 -19.59 10.31
CA ASN A 387 -10.56 -18.16 10.05
C ASN A 387 -10.24 -17.83 8.58
N GLN A 388 -11.27 -17.61 7.76
CA GLN A 388 -11.18 -16.98 6.43
C GLN A 388 -10.87 -15.47 6.59
N HIS A 389 -9.73 -15.14 7.19
CA HIS A 389 -9.25 -13.77 7.34
C HIS A 389 -8.54 -13.28 6.08
N LEU A 390 -8.71 -12.00 5.74
CA LEU A 390 -7.91 -11.32 4.72
C LEU A 390 -6.41 -11.46 5.04
N PRO A 391 -5.59 -12.01 4.14
CA PRO A 391 -4.17 -12.20 4.39
C PRO A 391 -3.40 -10.88 4.21
N GLN A 392 -3.37 -10.05 5.27
CA GLN A 392 -2.23 -9.18 5.62
C GLN A 392 -2.49 -8.38 6.91
N GLN A 393 -2.08 -8.93 8.06
CA GLN A 393 -1.61 -8.12 9.18
C GLN A 393 -0.20 -8.57 9.54
N GLN A 394 0.76 -7.64 9.46
CA GLN A 394 2.14 -7.90 9.87
C GLN A 394 2.22 -7.86 11.40
N GLN A 395 2.49 -9.00 12.02
CA GLN A 395 2.89 -9.03 13.43
C GLN A 395 4.35 -8.53 13.54
N PRO A 396 4.68 -7.65 14.50
CA PRO A 396 6.07 -7.30 14.78
C PRO A 396 6.80 -8.51 15.41
N PRO A 397 8.09 -8.73 15.10
CA PRO A 397 8.82 -9.88 15.61
C PRO A 397 9.08 -9.76 17.12
N ALA A 398 8.65 -10.78 17.87
CA ALA A 398 8.93 -10.88 19.30
C ALA A 398 10.43 -11.11 19.55
N SER A 399 11.05 -10.27 20.38
CA SER A 399 12.46 -10.38 20.74
C SER A 399 12.69 -11.60 21.65
N GLN A 400 13.52 -12.55 21.22
CA GLN A 400 13.94 -13.68 22.06
C GLN A 400 15.37 -13.46 22.56
N THR A 401 15.55 -13.50 23.89
CA THR A 401 16.87 -13.50 24.53
C THR A 401 17.59 -14.84 24.35
N PRO A 402 18.92 -14.88 24.18
CA PRO A 402 19.63 -16.13 23.89
C PRO A 402 19.89 -16.96 25.15
N ALA A 403 19.54 -18.26 25.10
CA ALA A 403 20.01 -19.26 26.06
C ALA A 403 21.15 -20.09 25.44
N SER A 404 22.22 -20.32 26.20
CA SER A 404 23.46 -20.94 25.74
C SER A 404 23.30 -22.41 25.34
N GLN A 405 23.93 -22.82 24.23
CA GLN A 405 24.06 -24.23 23.83
C GLN A 405 25.52 -24.69 23.88
N ALA A 406 25.75 -25.92 24.33
CA ALA A 406 27.06 -26.59 24.30
C ALA A 406 27.26 -27.37 22.99
N PRO A 407 28.50 -27.64 22.54
CA PRO A 407 28.75 -28.17 21.19
C PRO A 407 28.46 -29.67 21.06
N GLN A 408 27.85 -30.08 19.95
CA GLN A 408 27.79 -31.47 19.49
C GLN A 408 28.62 -31.63 18.20
N ALA A 409 29.11 -32.86 17.97
CA ALA A 409 30.14 -33.18 16.98
C ALA A 409 29.62 -33.23 15.52
N PRO A 410 30.50 -33.11 14.50
CA PRO A 410 30.08 -33.03 13.10
C PRO A 410 29.64 -34.39 12.55
N GLN A 411 28.48 -34.41 11.87
CA GLN A 411 28.10 -35.53 10.98
C GLN A 411 28.49 -35.20 9.53
N GLY A 412 28.87 -36.24 8.78
CA GLY A 412 29.44 -36.12 7.43
C GLY A 412 28.41 -35.82 6.32
N PRO A 413 28.88 -35.57 5.09
CA PRO A 413 28.03 -35.17 3.96
C PRO A 413 27.13 -36.31 3.45
N PRO A 414 25.94 -36.00 2.91
CA PRO A 414 25.02 -36.99 2.34
C PRO A 414 25.53 -37.56 1.00
N PRO A 415 25.08 -38.76 0.61
CA PRO A 415 25.48 -39.41 -0.64
C PRO A 415 24.86 -38.76 -1.90
N PRO A 416 25.42 -39.00 -3.11
CA PRO A 416 24.95 -38.39 -4.35
C PRO A 416 23.58 -38.90 -4.80
N ALA A 417 22.81 -38.06 -5.49
CA ALA A 417 21.55 -38.44 -6.14
C ALA A 417 21.79 -39.03 -7.54
N ASP A 418 21.04 -40.08 -7.89
CA ASP A 418 21.10 -40.73 -9.20
C ASP A 418 20.60 -39.84 -10.35
N GLY A 419 21.32 -39.89 -11.47
CA GLY A 419 21.07 -39.04 -12.64
C GLY A 419 19.93 -39.54 -13.53
N GLY A 420 18.71 -39.06 -13.29
CA GLY A 420 17.59 -39.16 -14.25
C GLY A 420 17.72 -38.12 -15.38
N ALA A 421 17.64 -38.56 -16.64
CA ALA A 421 17.68 -37.67 -17.80
C ALA A 421 16.40 -36.80 -17.92
N PRO A 422 16.50 -35.56 -18.42
CA PRO A 422 15.32 -34.70 -18.61
C PRO A 422 14.45 -35.19 -19.77
N PRO A 423 13.11 -35.02 -19.70
CA PRO A 423 12.21 -35.32 -20.82
C PRO A 423 12.44 -34.33 -21.99
N PRO A 424 12.21 -34.75 -23.25
CA PRO A 424 12.38 -33.88 -24.41
C PRO A 424 11.36 -32.73 -24.41
N ALA A 425 11.80 -31.56 -24.89
CA ALA A 425 10.96 -30.37 -24.98
C ALA A 425 9.85 -30.53 -26.04
N ASN A 426 8.65 -30.04 -25.75
CA ASN A 426 7.59 -29.90 -26.74
C ASN A 426 8.01 -28.90 -27.84
N PRO A 427 7.59 -29.11 -29.11
CA PRO A 427 7.76 -28.11 -30.17
C PRO A 427 7.03 -26.81 -29.83
N ALA A 428 7.58 -25.68 -30.28
CA ALA A 428 6.94 -24.37 -30.16
C ALA A 428 5.65 -24.30 -31.01
N PRO A 429 4.62 -23.55 -30.58
CA PRO A 429 3.43 -23.30 -31.41
C PRO A 429 3.80 -22.58 -32.72
N GLU A 430 3.19 -23.03 -33.81
CA GLU A 430 3.36 -22.43 -35.14
C GLU A 430 2.83 -20.99 -35.16
N ALA A 431 3.55 -20.08 -35.82
CA ALA A 431 3.12 -18.70 -35.96
C ALA A 431 1.89 -18.60 -36.88
N PRO A 432 0.87 -17.77 -36.55
CA PRO A 432 -0.28 -17.59 -37.43
C PRO A 432 0.15 -16.94 -38.77
N PRO A 433 -0.52 -17.27 -39.88
CA PRO A 433 -0.20 -16.70 -41.19
C PRO A 433 -0.45 -15.18 -41.20
N PRO A 434 0.29 -14.41 -42.03
CA PRO A 434 0.13 -12.97 -42.11
C PRO A 434 -1.29 -12.58 -42.54
N ALA A 435 -1.84 -11.57 -41.88
CA ALA A 435 -3.18 -11.06 -42.18
C ALA A 435 -3.25 -10.50 -43.62
N ASN A 436 -4.38 -10.76 -44.29
CA ASN A 436 -4.68 -10.14 -45.58
C ASN A 436 -4.68 -8.60 -45.47
N PRO A 437 -4.27 -7.88 -46.51
CA PRO A 437 -4.36 -6.42 -46.52
C PRO A 437 -5.83 -5.97 -46.37
N PRO A 438 -6.08 -4.82 -45.71
CA PRO A 438 -7.43 -4.32 -45.53
C PRO A 438 -8.10 -4.01 -46.88
N PRO A 439 -9.42 -4.20 -47.01
CA PRO A 439 -10.13 -3.87 -48.24
C PRO A 439 -10.04 -2.38 -48.56
N GLU A 440 -9.87 -2.09 -49.85
CA GLU A 440 -9.75 -0.74 -50.39
C GLU A 440 -11.01 0.08 -50.09
N ALA A 441 -10.83 1.32 -49.62
CA ALA A 441 -11.95 2.17 -49.21
C ALA A 441 -12.82 2.56 -50.43
N PRO A 442 -14.16 2.51 -50.35
CA PRO A 442 -15.01 2.95 -51.44
C PRO A 442 -14.74 4.40 -51.84
N ALA A 443 -14.66 4.66 -53.15
CA ALA A 443 -14.50 6.01 -53.68
C ALA A 443 -15.69 6.91 -53.24
N PRO A 444 -15.45 8.19 -52.91
CA PRO A 444 -16.52 9.11 -52.53
C PRO A 444 -17.49 9.34 -53.71
N PRO A 445 -18.80 9.50 -53.44
CA PRO A 445 -19.78 9.76 -54.49
C PRO A 445 -19.51 11.13 -55.16
N PRO A 446 -19.83 11.27 -56.46
CA PRO A 446 -19.71 12.55 -57.16
C PRO A 446 -20.66 13.60 -56.54
N ALA A 447 -20.19 14.84 -56.42
CA ALA A 447 -20.97 15.93 -55.86
C ALA A 447 -22.18 16.27 -56.74
N GLU A 448 -23.36 16.41 -56.11
CA GLU A 448 -24.56 16.90 -56.79
C GLU A 448 -24.40 18.38 -57.20
N PRO A 449 -24.96 18.79 -58.35
CA PRO A 449 -24.95 20.19 -58.78
C PRO A 449 -25.88 21.04 -57.90
N ALA A 450 -25.43 22.23 -57.53
CA ALA A 450 -26.25 23.16 -56.75
C ALA A 450 -27.50 23.60 -57.55
N PRO A 451 -28.71 23.58 -56.95
CA PRO A 451 -29.89 24.16 -57.57
C PRO A 451 -29.77 25.69 -57.60
N GLY A 452 -30.00 26.29 -58.76
CA GLY A 452 -29.98 27.74 -58.93
C GLY A 452 -31.24 28.43 -58.38
N GLY A 453 -31.06 29.64 -57.86
CA GLY A 453 -32.10 30.51 -57.29
C GLY A 453 -31.48 31.71 -56.60
#